data_AF-R6A1V6-F1
#
_entry.id   AF-R6A1V6-F1
#
_cell.length_a   1.000
_cell.length_b   1.000
_cell.length_c   1.000
_cell.angle_alpha   90.00
_cell.angle_beta   90.00
_cell.angle_gamma   90.00
#
_symmetry.space_group_name_H-M   'P 1'
#
loop_
_entity.id
_entity.type
_entity.pdbx_description
1 polymer ?
#
loop_
_entity_poly.entity_id
_entity_poly.type
_entity_poly.pdbx_seq_one_letter_code
_entity_poly.pdbx_strand_id
1 'polypeptide(L)'
;MPVFGICLGHQMISLACGAQMEKLKFGHRGGNQPVMNLVSRRVEITAQNHGFGLLFPSLGKLVPELSGGETEHAADGDLRVWVRRGIAPVVTNERFGRIRLTHVNLNDGTAEGIQLLDAPCFSVQYHPEASPGPTDAHYLFTAFTRLMDGEESYLDIDTAKDRLAGWNFAETAATETEEN
;
A
#
# COMPACT_ATOMS: atom_id res chain seq x y z
N MET A 1 -5.44 -19.85 3.69
CA MET A 1 -6.60 -18.93 3.74
C MET A 1 -6.11 -17.53 3.42
N PRO A 2 -6.72 -16.84 2.44
CA PRO A 2 -6.50 -15.42 2.17
C PRO A 2 -6.81 -14.55 3.38
N VAL A 3 -5.97 -13.56 3.67
CA VAL A 3 -6.13 -12.62 4.79
C VAL A 3 -5.94 -11.18 4.32
N PHE A 4 -6.86 -10.30 4.71
CA PHE A 4 -6.75 -8.86 4.53
C PHE A 4 -7.01 -8.13 5.84
N GLY A 5 -6.02 -7.38 6.33
CA GLY A 5 -6.13 -6.59 7.57
C GLY A 5 -6.30 -5.09 7.32
N ILE A 6 -7.22 -4.46 8.05
CA ILE A 6 -7.51 -3.03 7.98
C ILE A 6 -7.29 -2.39 9.35
N CYS A 7 -6.56 -1.29 9.42
CA CYS A 7 -6.30 -0.50 10.64
C CYS A 7 -5.77 -1.36 11.81
N LEU A 8 -6.59 -1.66 12.81
CA LEU A 8 -6.19 -2.58 13.89
C LEU A 8 -5.80 -3.97 13.35
N GLY A 9 -6.47 -4.45 12.30
CA GLY A 9 -6.11 -5.70 11.63
C GLY A 9 -4.68 -5.67 11.06
N HIS A 10 -4.25 -4.54 10.49
CA HIS A 10 -2.87 -4.34 10.04
C HIS A 10 -1.87 -4.43 11.21
N GLN A 11 -2.20 -3.80 12.34
CA GLN A 11 -1.36 -3.85 13.55
C GLN A 11 -1.26 -5.27 14.10
N MET A 12 -2.37 -6.01 14.16
CA MET A 12 -2.39 -7.39 14.65
C MET A 12 -1.60 -8.34 13.74
N ILE A 13 -1.72 -8.20 12.41
CA ILE A 13 -0.93 -8.99 11.44
C ILE A 13 0.56 -8.67 11.60
N SER A 14 0.90 -7.39 11.71
CA SER A 14 2.28 -6.95 11.90
C SER A 14 2.87 -7.48 13.22
N LEU A 15 2.12 -7.42 14.33
CA LEU A 15 2.52 -7.99 15.61
C LEU A 15 2.68 -9.52 15.53
N ALA A 16 1.80 -10.23 14.80
CA ALA A 16 1.96 -11.66 14.57
C ALA A 16 3.26 -11.99 13.82
N CYS A 17 3.67 -11.11 12.89
CA CYS A 17 4.96 -11.18 12.21
C CYS A 17 6.15 -10.80 13.11
N GLY A 18 5.94 -10.40 14.36
CA GLY A 18 7.00 -10.01 15.30
C GLY A 18 7.43 -8.55 15.18
N ALA A 19 6.66 -7.70 14.49
CA ALA A 19 6.95 -6.28 14.43
C ALA A 19 6.77 -5.59 15.79
N GLN A 20 7.47 -4.47 15.95
CA GLN A 20 7.21 -3.48 16.98
C GLN A 20 6.18 -2.45 16.48
N MET A 21 5.39 -1.95 17.43
CA MET A 21 4.44 -0.86 17.23
C MET A 21 4.91 0.35 18.01
N GLU A 22 4.78 1.54 17.42
CA GLU A 22 5.05 2.79 18.12
C GLU A 22 3.77 3.57 18.38
N LYS A 23 3.72 4.28 19.51
CA LYS A 23 2.68 5.27 19.78
C LYS A 23 3.04 6.54 19.02
N LEU A 24 2.25 6.88 18.00
CA LEU A 24 2.45 8.10 17.23
C LEU A 24 2.19 9.34 18.11
N LYS A 25 3.00 10.38 17.94
CA LYS A 25 2.90 11.65 18.71
C LYS A 25 1.51 12.29 18.63
N PHE A 26 0.94 12.33 17.42
CA PHE A 26 -0.39 12.88 17.15
C PHE A 26 -1.33 11.86 16.49
N GLY A 27 -0.77 10.82 15.87
CA GLY A 27 -1.48 9.83 15.07
C GLY A 27 -2.20 10.42 13.86
N HIS A 28 -2.88 9.57 13.10
CA HIS A 28 -3.58 9.97 11.87
C HIS A 28 -5.09 9.93 12.07
N ARG A 29 -5.72 11.10 12.00
CA ARG A 29 -7.16 11.32 12.19
C ARG A 29 -7.65 12.28 11.12
N GLY A 30 -8.28 11.77 10.06
CA GLY A 30 -8.80 12.60 8.99
C GLY A 30 -9.00 11.86 7.68
N GLY A 31 -9.68 12.50 6.74
CA GLY A 31 -9.98 12.00 5.39
C GLY A 31 -9.06 12.54 4.30
N ASN A 32 -7.90 13.11 4.65
CA ASN A 32 -7.01 13.79 3.73
C ASN A 32 -5.55 13.30 3.82
N GLN A 33 -5.32 12.09 4.34
CA GLN A 33 -3.97 11.56 4.53
C GLN A 33 -3.43 11.00 3.20
N PRO A 34 -2.36 11.58 2.64
CA PRO A 34 -1.78 11.14 1.37
C PRO A 34 -0.89 9.93 1.60
N VAL A 35 -1.23 8.80 0.98
CA VAL A 35 -0.49 7.55 1.07
C VAL A 35 -0.06 7.13 -0.32
N MET A 36 1.21 6.75 -0.48
CA MET A 36 1.71 6.22 -1.74
C MET A 36 1.79 4.70 -1.68
N ASN A 37 1.15 4.04 -2.65
CA ASN A 37 1.39 2.63 -2.96
C ASN A 37 2.73 2.53 -3.72
N LEU A 38 3.71 1.85 -3.12
CA LEU A 38 5.05 1.68 -3.68
C LEU A 38 5.09 0.71 -4.86
N VAL A 39 4.12 -0.22 -4.97
CA VAL A 39 4.03 -1.17 -6.08
C VAL A 39 3.49 -0.49 -7.33
N SER A 40 2.33 0.17 -7.23
CA SER A 40 1.68 0.83 -8.38
C SER A 40 2.16 2.25 -8.63
N ARG A 41 2.93 2.83 -7.70
CA ARG A 41 3.40 4.24 -7.70
C ARG A 41 2.28 5.28 -7.61
N ARG A 42 1.05 4.87 -7.29
CA ARG A 42 -0.10 5.78 -7.16
C ARG A 42 -0.18 6.37 -5.76
N VAL A 43 -0.69 7.60 -5.70
CA VAL A 43 -1.03 8.27 -4.45
C VAL A 43 -2.53 8.18 -4.24
N GLU A 44 -2.92 7.82 -3.02
CA GLU A 44 -4.29 7.73 -2.55
C GLU A 44 -4.49 8.77 -1.46
N ILE A 45 -5.62 9.47 -1.49
CA ILE A 45 -6.08 10.20 -0.31
C ILE A 45 -6.90 9.22 0.53
N THR A 46 -6.54 9.07 1.80
CA THR A 46 -7.07 7.99 2.66
C THR A 46 -7.78 8.53 3.90
N ALA A 47 -8.77 7.76 4.37
CA ALA A 47 -9.41 7.94 5.66
C ALA A 47 -8.63 7.19 6.74
N GLN A 48 -8.18 7.90 7.77
CA GLN A 48 -7.38 7.33 8.86
C GLN A 48 -7.93 7.73 10.23
N ASN A 49 -7.86 6.79 11.17
CA ASN A 49 -8.22 7.02 12.57
C ASN A 49 -7.44 6.10 13.51
N HIS A 50 -6.12 6.23 13.51
CA HIS A 50 -5.24 5.42 14.37
C HIS A 50 -4.24 6.29 15.13
N GLY A 51 -3.63 5.69 16.15
CA GLY A 51 -2.62 6.37 16.97
C GLY A 51 -1.40 5.52 17.22
N PHE A 52 -1.25 4.41 16.50
CA PHE A 52 -0.13 3.49 16.58
C PHE A 52 0.28 3.12 15.16
N GLY A 53 1.59 3.05 14.90
CA GLY A 53 2.15 2.73 13.60
C GLY A 53 3.12 1.55 13.67
N LEU A 54 3.25 0.85 12.56
CA LEU A 54 4.25 -0.20 12.37
C LEU A 54 5.65 0.43 12.22
N LEU A 55 6.61 -0.03 13.03
CA LEU A 55 8.03 0.20 12.78
C LEU A 55 8.55 -0.81 11.75
N PHE A 56 8.49 -0.50 10.46
CA PHE A 56 8.88 -1.44 9.40
C PHE A 56 10.26 -2.10 9.59
N PRO A 57 11.33 -1.40 10.04
CA PRO A 57 12.63 -2.03 10.28
C PRO A 57 12.61 -3.20 11.27
N SER A 58 11.64 -3.21 12.20
CA SER A 58 11.50 -4.28 13.19
C SER A 58 10.99 -5.61 12.60
N LEU A 59 10.47 -5.61 11.37
CA LEU A 59 10.01 -6.84 10.71
C LEU A 59 11.15 -7.74 10.24
N GLY A 60 12.37 -7.20 10.08
CA GLY A 60 13.54 -7.98 9.70
C GLY A 60 14.56 -7.20 8.88
N LYS A 61 15.59 -7.92 8.42
CA LYS A 61 16.67 -7.37 7.58
C LYS A 61 16.19 -7.22 6.14
N LEU A 62 16.64 -6.16 5.47
CA LEU A 62 16.37 -5.98 4.04
C LEU A 62 16.94 -7.15 3.22
N VAL A 63 16.22 -7.51 2.17
CA VAL A 63 16.68 -8.40 1.10
C VAL A 63 17.23 -7.50 0.00
N PRO A 64 18.56 -7.41 -0.18
CA PRO A 64 19.17 -6.42 -1.08
C PRO A 64 18.67 -6.53 -2.52
N GLU A 65 18.52 -7.75 -3.02
CA GLU A 65 18.08 -8.03 -4.40
C GLU A 65 16.66 -7.53 -4.68
N LEU A 66 15.83 -7.41 -3.63
CA LEU A 66 14.46 -6.93 -3.69
C LEU A 66 14.30 -5.51 -3.14
N SER A 67 15.39 -4.89 -2.70
CA SER A 67 15.41 -3.57 -2.04
C SER A 67 16.40 -2.60 -2.69
N GLY A 68 16.68 -2.81 -3.99
CA GLY A 68 17.56 -1.94 -4.78
C GLY A 68 19.01 -1.92 -4.30
N GLY A 69 19.50 -3.04 -3.77
CA GLY A 69 20.87 -3.20 -3.28
C GLY A 69 21.10 -2.76 -1.84
N GLU A 70 20.10 -2.23 -1.14
CA GLU A 70 20.26 -1.80 0.25
C GLU A 70 20.36 -2.98 1.21
N THR A 71 21.26 -2.85 2.17
CA THR A 71 21.45 -3.81 3.26
C THR A 71 20.94 -3.27 4.60
N GLU A 72 20.76 -1.96 4.74
CA GLU A 72 20.42 -1.28 5.99
C GLU A 72 19.17 -0.41 5.83
N HIS A 73 18.39 -0.30 6.92
CA HIS A 73 17.24 0.61 6.97
C HIS A 73 17.70 2.06 7.14
N ALA A 74 16.85 3.00 6.73
CA ALA A 74 17.10 4.43 6.94
C ALA A 74 17.26 4.73 8.44
N ALA A 75 18.36 5.38 8.82
CA ALA A 75 18.71 5.63 10.21
C ALA A 75 17.73 6.55 10.96
N ASP A 76 17.04 7.43 10.22
CA ASP A 76 16.02 8.34 10.74
C ASP A 76 14.62 7.72 10.79
N GLY A 77 14.45 6.51 10.26
CA GLY A 77 13.16 5.81 10.18
C GLY A 77 12.21 6.34 9.10
N ASP A 78 12.60 7.33 8.29
CA ASP A 78 11.72 7.93 7.28
C ASP A 78 11.62 7.04 6.03
N LEU A 79 10.49 6.35 5.87
CA LEU A 79 10.27 5.43 4.76
C LEU A 79 10.04 6.14 3.41
N ARG A 80 9.97 7.48 3.36
CA ARG A 80 9.88 8.23 2.09
C ARG A 80 11.15 8.12 1.25
N VAL A 81 12.25 7.59 1.79
CA VAL A 81 13.40 7.19 0.97
C VAL A 81 12.99 6.20 -0.12
N TRP A 82 12.10 5.26 0.21
CA TRP A 82 11.59 4.25 -0.73
C TRP A 82 10.66 4.87 -1.77
N VAL A 83 9.85 5.85 -1.35
CA VAL A 83 9.03 6.67 -2.25
C VAL A 83 9.88 7.39 -3.30
N ARG A 84 10.96 8.07 -2.89
CA ARG A 84 11.87 8.80 -3.78
C ARG A 84 12.57 7.89 -4.78
N ARG A 85 12.91 6.67 -4.35
CA ARG A 85 13.59 5.68 -5.18
C ARG A 85 12.65 4.86 -6.07
N GLY A 86 11.35 4.89 -5.80
CA GLY A 86 10.37 4.08 -6.51
C GLY A 86 10.55 2.57 -6.28
N ILE A 87 10.97 2.19 -5.08
CA ILE A 87 11.23 0.79 -4.71
C ILE A 87 10.27 0.41 -3.57
N ALA A 88 9.64 -0.76 -3.68
CA ALA A 88 8.90 -1.41 -2.60
C ALA A 88 9.82 -2.42 -1.89
N PRO A 89 10.52 -2.02 -0.81
CA PRO A 89 11.55 -2.86 -0.18
C PRO A 89 10.95 -4.11 0.43
N VAL A 90 11.77 -5.15 0.55
CA VAL A 90 11.40 -6.43 1.14
C VAL A 90 12.34 -6.76 2.27
N VAL A 91 11.79 -7.22 3.39
CA VAL A 91 12.56 -7.78 4.50
C VAL A 91 12.41 -9.30 4.57
N THR A 92 13.41 -9.97 5.10
CA THR A 92 13.31 -11.36 5.53
C THR A 92 12.81 -11.40 6.97
N ASN A 93 11.68 -12.06 7.19
CA ASN A 93 11.03 -12.24 8.49
C ASN A 93 11.17 -13.68 8.97
N GLU A 94 11.42 -13.86 10.27
CA GLU A 94 11.67 -15.17 10.87
C GLU A 94 10.44 -16.08 10.90
N ARG A 95 9.22 -15.51 10.87
CA ARG A 95 7.96 -16.26 11.07
C ARG A 95 7.22 -16.53 9.77
N PHE A 96 7.20 -15.55 8.86
CA PHE A 96 6.36 -15.57 7.66
C PHE A 96 7.13 -15.32 6.37
N GLY A 97 8.45 -15.49 6.36
CA GLY A 97 9.26 -15.36 5.15
C GLY A 97 9.42 -13.92 4.70
N ARG A 98 9.24 -13.64 3.42
CA ARG A 98 9.48 -12.32 2.83
C ARG A 98 8.27 -11.40 3.03
N ILE A 99 8.52 -10.20 3.54
CA ILE A 99 7.49 -9.17 3.76
C ILE A 99 7.88 -7.89 3.03
N ARG A 100 6.98 -7.42 2.15
CA ARG A 100 7.15 -6.19 1.38
C ARG A 100 6.45 -5.02 2.06
N LEU A 101 7.12 -3.86 2.11
CA LEU A 101 6.45 -2.58 2.39
C LEU A 101 5.66 -2.15 1.15
N THR A 102 4.35 -1.96 1.30
CA THR A 102 3.49 -1.62 0.17
C THR A 102 3.03 -0.18 0.17
N HIS A 103 2.80 0.42 1.34
CA HIS A 103 2.23 1.77 1.42
C HIS A 103 3.00 2.63 2.43
N VAL A 104 3.23 3.90 2.09
CA VAL A 104 3.94 4.88 2.93
C VAL A 104 3.16 6.18 2.99
N ASN A 105 2.99 6.73 4.20
CA ASN A 105 2.40 8.05 4.38
C ASN A 105 3.36 9.14 3.88
N LEU A 106 2.88 10.05 3.03
CA LEU A 106 3.72 11.10 2.44
C LEU A 106 3.97 12.28 3.39
N ASN A 107 3.13 12.48 4.40
CA ASN A 107 3.30 13.55 5.37
C ASN A 107 4.48 13.27 6.32
N ASP A 108 4.59 12.05 6.83
CA ASP A 108 5.53 11.72 7.91
C ASP A 108 6.41 10.49 7.69
N GLY A 109 6.19 9.72 6.62
CA GLY A 109 7.02 8.57 6.27
C GLY A 109 6.76 7.30 7.08
N THR A 110 5.62 7.22 7.78
CA THR A 110 5.20 5.99 8.47
C THR A 110 4.73 4.90 7.49
N ALA A 111 4.82 3.64 7.93
CA ALA A 111 4.33 2.50 7.17
C ALA A 111 2.81 2.42 7.22
N GLU A 112 2.17 2.34 6.06
CA GLU A 112 0.71 2.34 5.92
C GLU A 112 0.19 1.02 5.31
N GLY A 113 1.08 0.08 4.99
CA GLY A 113 0.68 -1.22 4.47
C GLY A 113 1.85 -2.16 4.20
N ILE A 114 1.57 -3.46 4.29
CA ILE A 114 2.52 -4.55 4.04
C ILE A 114 1.88 -5.68 3.22
N GLN A 115 2.72 -6.49 2.59
CA GLN A 115 2.35 -7.71 1.87
C GLN A 115 3.29 -8.85 2.29
N LEU A 116 2.74 -9.99 2.69
CA LEU A 116 3.51 -11.23 2.84
C LEU A 116 3.63 -11.86 1.45
N LEU A 117 4.86 -12.15 1.02
CA LEU A 117 5.10 -12.73 -0.31
C LEU A 117 5.04 -14.26 -0.31
N ASP A 118 5.21 -14.87 0.87
CA ASP A 118 5.23 -16.33 1.04
C ASP A 118 3.94 -16.84 1.71
N ALA A 119 2.95 -15.97 1.90
CA ALA A 119 1.61 -16.31 2.40
C ALA A 119 0.56 -15.37 1.79
N PRO A 120 -0.70 -15.83 1.56
CA PRO A 120 -1.74 -15.01 0.94
C PRO A 120 -2.30 -13.98 1.93
N CYS A 121 -1.51 -12.95 2.24
CA CYS A 121 -1.83 -11.96 3.26
C CYS A 121 -1.30 -10.58 2.88
N PHE A 122 -2.14 -9.57 3.03
CA PHE A 122 -1.73 -8.17 2.99
C PHE A 122 -2.54 -7.35 3.98
N SER A 123 -2.10 -6.14 4.27
CA SER A 123 -2.83 -5.25 5.16
C SER A 123 -2.50 -3.79 4.91
N VAL A 124 -3.45 -2.92 5.30
CA VAL A 124 -3.29 -1.47 5.28
C VAL A 124 -3.73 -0.86 6.60
N GLN A 125 -3.07 0.22 6.99
CA GLN A 125 -3.28 0.88 8.28
C GLN A 125 -4.44 1.90 8.25
N TYR A 126 -4.87 2.31 7.07
CA TYR A 126 -6.02 3.18 6.84
C TYR A 126 -7.30 2.39 6.54
N HIS A 127 -8.42 3.10 6.39
CA HIS A 127 -9.76 2.53 6.20
C HIS A 127 -10.19 2.64 4.72
N PRO A 128 -9.99 1.60 3.90
CA PRO A 128 -10.41 1.62 2.50
C PRO A 128 -11.93 1.64 2.33
N GLU A 129 -12.71 1.16 3.29
CA GLU A 129 -14.17 1.26 3.29
C GLU A 129 -14.66 2.71 3.38
N ALA A 130 -13.82 3.61 3.91
CA ALA A 130 -14.14 4.99 4.23
C ALA A 130 -15.41 5.11 5.11
N SER A 131 -16.27 6.09 4.85
CA SER A 131 -17.51 6.36 5.62
C SER A 131 -17.30 6.91 7.04
N PRO A 132 -16.82 8.16 7.18
CA PRO A 132 -16.61 9.18 6.14
C PRO A 132 -15.21 9.12 5.50
N GLY A 133 -15.06 9.68 4.29
CA GLY A 133 -13.76 9.86 3.65
C GLY A 133 -13.75 9.59 2.13
N PRO A 134 -12.59 9.76 1.48
CA PRO A 134 -12.39 9.46 0.07
C PRO A 134 -12.46 7.96 -0.23
N THR A 135 -12.85 7.60 -1.44
CA THR A 135 -13.00 6.20 -1.88
C THR A 135 -11.78 5.70 -2.67
N ASP A 136 -10.64 6.41 -2.58
CA ASP A 136 -9.49 6.14 -3.44
C ASP A 136 -8.90 4.74 -3.29
N ALA A 137 -9.03 4.18 -2.08
CA ALA A 137 -8.52 2.87 -1.70
C ALA A 137 -9.53 1.71 -1.86
N HIS A 138 -10.72 1.95 -2.43
CA HIS A 138 -11.77 0.92 -2.58
C HIS A 138 -11.28 -0.31 -3.38
N TYR A 139 -10.33 -0.12 -4.29
CA TYR A 139 -9.74 -1.20 -5.09
C TYR A 139 -9.08 -2.30 -4.24
N LEU A 140 -8.73 -2.04 -2.98
CA LEU A 140 -8.16 -3.05 -2.10
C LEU A 140 -9.15 -4.20 -1.80
N PHE A 141 -10.46 -3.97 -1.91
CA PHE A 141 -11.44 -5.05 -1.87
C PHE A 141 -11.39 -5.93 -3.12
N THR A 142 -11.21 -5.33 -4.31
CA THR A 142 -10.93 -6.08 -5.55
C THR A 142 -9.60 -6.83 -5.46
N ALA A 143 -8.57 -6.24 -4.86
CA ALA A 143 -7.31 -6.94 -4.59
C ALA A 143 -7.52 -8.17 -3.70
N PHE A 144 -8.40 -8.05 -2.70
CA PHE A 144 -8.73 -9.19 -1.85
C PHE A 144 -9.50 -10.29 -2.59
N THR A 145 -10.41 -9.96 -3.50
CA THR A 145 -11.07 -10.98 -4.34
C THR A 145 -10.08 -11.71 -5.23
N ARG A 146 -9.18 -10.97 -5.91
CA ARG A 146 -8.10 -11.56 -6.73
C ARG A 146 -7.19 -12.48 -5.92
N LEU A 147 -6.88 -12.11 -4.67
CA LEU A 147 -6.12 -12.96 -3.75
C LEU A 147 -6.87 -14.25 -3.40
N MET A 148 -8.19 -14.19 -3.22
CA MET A 148 -9.01 -15.38 -2.98
C MET A 148 -9.03 -16.32 -4.19
N ASP A 149 -8.94 -15.76 -5.39
CA ASP A 149 -8.86 -16.51 -6.65
C ASP A 149 -7.45 -17.03 -6.97
N GLY A 150 -6.44 -16.66 -6.15
CA GLY A 150 -5.07 -17.13 -6.28
C GLY A 150 -4.21 -16.36 -7.30
N GLU A 151 -4.63 -15.17 -7.71
CA GLU A 151 -3.82 -14.32 -8.59
C GLU A 151 -2.57 -13.80 -7.85
N GLU A 152 -1.38 -13.95 -8.44
CA GLU A 152 -0.12 -13.51 -7.79
C GLU A 152 0.03 -11.97 -7.76
N SER A 153 -0.47 -11.27 -8.77
CA SER A 153 -0.35 -9.81 -8.93
C SER A 153 -1.54 -9.05 -8.36
N TYR A 154 -2.19 -9.57 -7.33
CA TYR A 154 -3.45 -9.05 -6.78
C TYR A 154 -3.39 -7.58 -6.29
N LEU A 155 -2.21 -7.04 -5.97
CA LEU A 155 -2.03 -5.62 -5.57
C LEU A 155 -1.62 -4.69 -6.72
N ASP A 156 -1.31 -5.23 -7.89
CA ASP A 156 -0.99 -4.44 -9.08
C ASP A 156 -2.27 -4.10 -9.87
N ILE A 157 -3.11 -3.27 -9.25
CA ILE A 157 -4.39 -2.85 -9.84
C ILE A 157 -4.24 -1.50 -10.52
N ASP A 158 -4.54 -1.46 -11.81
CA ASP A 158 -4.71 -0.21 -12.55
C ASP A 158 -6.04 0.45 -12.17
N THR A 159 -6.01 1.26 -11.12
CA THR A 159 -7.20 1.95 -10.61
C THR A 159 -7.78 2.98 -11.60
N ALA A 160 -7.05 3.36 -12.65
CA ALA A 160 -7.55 4.30 -13.67
C ALA A 160 -8.47 3.56 -14.64
N LYS A 161 -8.09 2.36 -15.06
CA LYS A 161 -8.97 1.49 -15.85
C LYS A 161 -10.23 1.12 -15.08
N ASP A 162 -10.12 0.79 -13.79
CA ASP A 162 -11.28 0.43 -12.98
C ASP A 162 -12.21 1.63 -12.69
N ARG A 163 -11.68 2.82 -12.43
CA ARG A 163 -12.52 4.02 -12.24
C ARG A 163 -13.24 4.47 -13.52
N LEU A 164 -12.60 4.28 -14.68
CA LEU A 164 -13.14 4.66 -15.98
C LEU A 164 -13.97 3.55 -16.63
N ALA A 165 -13.95 2.33 -16.07
CA ALA A 165 -14.79 1.23 -16.54
C ALA A 165 -16.26 1.63 -16.42
N GLY A 166 -16.90 1.89 -17.57
CA GLY A 166 -18.28 2.37 -17.67
C GLY A 166 -18.45 3.84 -18.08
N TRP A 167 -17.35 4.59 -18.23
CA TRP A 167 -17.37 5.95 -18.79
C TRP A 167 -17.18 5.89 -20.30
N ASN A 168 -18.22 6.28 -21.05
CA ASN A 168 -18.10 6.49 -22.50
C ASN A 168 -17.55 7.89 -22.76
N PHE A 169 -16.31 7.98 -23.22
CA PHE A 169 -15.77 9.23 -23.76
C PHE A 169 -16.22 9.35 -25.22
N ALA A 170 -16.73 10.51 -25.61
CA ALA A 170 -17.05 10.78 -26.99
C ALA A 170 -15.79 10.62 -27.84
N GLU A 171 -15.82 9.75 -28.85
CA GLU A 171 -14.76 9.67 -29.86
C GLU A 171 -14.66 11.04 -30.54
N THR A 172 -13.46 11.62 -30.55
CA THR A 172 -13.19 12.83 -31.32
C THR A 172 -13.50 12.52 -32.79
N ALA A 173 -14.57 13.13 -33.29
CA ALA A 173 -14.90 13.12 -34.71
C ALA A 173 -13.67 13.68 -35.45
N ALA A 174 -12.92 12.78 -36.10
CA ALA A 174 -11.93 13.15 -37.07
C ALA A 174 -12.70 13.87 -38.18
N THR A 175 -12.55 15.19 -38.23
CA THR A 175 -13.04 15.98 -39.36
C THR A 175 -12.28 15.53 -40.60
N GLU A 176 -12.96 14.77 -41.45
CA GLU A 176 -12.58 14.59 -42.84
C GLU A 176 -12.53 15.98 -43.48
N THR A 177 -11.34 16.42 -43.84
CA THR A 177 -11.15 17.54 -44.76
C THR A 177 -11.43 17.02 -46.17
N GLU A 178 -12.66 17.21 -46.66
CA GLU A 178 -12.95 17.13 -48.09
C GLU A 178 -12.36 18.36 -48.80
N GLU A 179 -11.55 18.07 -49.82
CA GLU A 179 -11.02 19.01 -50.80
C GLU A 179 -12.16 19.71 -51.56
N ASN A 180 -12.01 21.02 -51.79
CA ASN A 180 -12.54 21.73 -52.95
C ASN A 180 -11.56 22.83 -53.36
#